data_AF-A0A7Y9YFT1-F1
#
_entry.id   AF-A0A7Y9YFT1-F1
#
_cell.length_a   1.000
_cell.length_b   1.000
_cell.length_c   1.000
_cell.angle_alpha   90.00
_cell.angle_beta   90.00
_cell.angle_gamma   90.00
#
_symmetry.space_group_name_H-M   'P 1'
#
loop_
_entity.id
_entity.type
_entity.pdbx_description
1 polymer ?
#
loop_
_entity_poly.entity_id
_entity_poly.type
_entity_poly.pdbx_seq_one_letter_code
_entity_poly.pdbx_strand_id
1 'polypeptide(L)'
;MRIPQSKQDKGFTLIELLVVVVIIGILAAVAIPVFLNQRQKAVDSGLKSDLKNAATAIESYVVDNPQVAIPGDTATDGGSGTTVLTDFNASPGNIITVTAGTAIGSYKITGENASSSEGADNCLTYDSEAGGLQPGWVAC
;
A
#
# COMPACT_ATOMS: atom_id res chain seq x y z
N MET A 1 40.95 16.76 56.38
CA MET A 1 41.67 16.40 55.15
C MET A 1 40.76 15.50 54.31
N ARG A 2 40.29 15.97 53.15
CA ARG A 2 39.33 15.25 52.29
C ARG A 2 40.06 14.84 51.01
N ILE A 3 40.16 13.55 50.75
CA ILE A 3 40.84 13.00 49.57
C ILE A 3 39.83 12.99 48.42
N PRO A 4 40.08 13.69 47.30
CA PRO A 4 39.23 13.60 46.12
C PRO A 4 39.40 12.24 45.46
N GLN A 5 38.31 11.49 45.33
CA GLN A 5 38.27 10.25 44.56
C GLN A 5 38.30 10.61 43.07
N SER A 6 39.38 10.26 42.36
CA SER A 6 39.40 10.36 40.90
C SER A 6 38.43 9.33 40.32
N LYS A 7 37.41 9.81 39.60
CA LYS A 7 36.57 8.94 38.78
C LYS A 7 37.46 8.32 37.70
N GLN A 8 37.61 7.01 37.76
CA GLN A 8 38.25 6.25 36.69
C GLN A 8 37.28 6.22 35.52
N ASP A 9 37.53 7.05 34.51
CA ASP A 9 36.80 6.99 33.25
C ASP A 9 37.17 5.66 32.56
N LYS A 10 36.29 4.67 32.70
CA LYS A 10 36.39 3.40 32.00
C LYS A 10 36.09 3.65 30.52
N GLY A 11 37.11 3.67 29.69
CA GLY A 11 36.95 3.68 28.23
C GLY A 11 36.34 2.37 27.73
N PHE A 12 35.45 2.46 26.74
CA PHE A 12 34.95 1.30 26.00
C PHE A 12 36.12 0.57 25.34
N THR A 13 36.15 -0.76 25.43
CA THR A 13 37.14 -1.55 24.71
C THR A 13 36.73 -1.67 23.24
N LEU A 14 37.72 -1.67 22.33
CA LEU A 14 37.46 -1.89 20.90
C LEU A 14 36.81 -3.25 20.64
N ILE A 15 37.10 -4.25 21.48
CA ILE A 15 36.51 -5.59 21.36
C ILE A 15 35.02 -5.62 21.75
N GLU A 16 34.60 -4.81 22.74
CA GLU A 16 33.18 -4.65 23.08
C GLU A 16 32.39 -4.04 21.94
N LEU A 17 32.94 -3.02 21.27
CA LEU A 17 32.27 -2.44 20.10
C LEU A 17 32.29 -3.40 18.90
N LEU A 18 33.36 -4.19 18.73
CA LEU A 18 33.48 -5.17 17.66
C LEU A 18 32.42 -6.27 17.77
N VAL A 19 32.24 -6.88 18.94
CA VAL A 19 31.24 -7.95 19.10
C VAL A 19 29.81 -7.44 18.89
N VAL A 20 29.52 -6.21 19.29
CA VAL A 20 28.20 -5.59 19.12
C VAL A 20 27.86 -5.39 17.64
N VAL A 21 28.78 -4.86 16.84
CA VAL A 21 28.52 -4.66 15.41
C VAL A 21 28.39 -5.99 14.67
N VAL A 22 29.10 -7.04 15.10
CA VAL A 22 28.96 -8.39 14.54
C VAL A 22 27.56 -8.94 14.82
N ILE A 23 27.07 -8.83 16.05
CA ILE A 23 25.72 -9.32 16.41
C ILE A 23 24.64 -8.53 15.67
N ILE A 24 24.73 -7.19 15.62
CA ILE A 24 23.78 -6.35 14.86
C ILE A 24 23.82 -6.70 13.38
N GLY A 25 25.00 -6.98 12.81
CA GLY A 25 25.16 -7.40 11.42
C GLY A 25 24.40 -8.70 11.11
N ILE A 26 24.49 -9.70 11.99
CA ILE A 26 23.77 -10.98 11.82
C ILE A 26 22.25 -10.76 11.89
N LEU A 27 21.78 -9.97 12.86
CA LEU A 27 20.35 -9.67 13.01
C LEU A 27 19.81 -8.89 11.80
N ALA A 28 20.54 -7.89 11.33
CA ALA A 28 20.16 -7.08 10.18
C ALA A 28 20.08 -7.92 8.89
N ALA A 29 21.01 -8.86 8.70
CA ALA A 29 21.03 -9.73 7.51
C ALA A 29 19.74 -10.56 7.36
N VAL A 30 19.15 -11.02 8.46
CA VAL A 30 17.88 -11.77 8.45
C VAL A 30 16.67 -10.84 8.46
N ALA A 31 16.74 -9.75 9.23
CA ALA A 31 15.60 -8.86 9.43
C ALA A 31 15.23 -8.04 8.17
N ILE A 32 16.22 -7.55 7.42
CA ILE A 32 16.00 -6.70 6.24
C ILE A 32 15.14 -7.39 5.16
N PRO A 33 15.46 -8.60 4.66
CA PRO A 33 14.65 -9.22 3.61
C PRO A 33 13.22 -9.54 4.08
N VAL A 34 13.06 -9.94 5.35
CA VAL A 34 11.73 -10.19 5.93
C VAL A 34 10.92 -8.91 6.01
N PHE A 35 11.53 -7.82 6.48
CA PHE A 35 10.88 -6.52 6.57
C PHE A 35 10.45 -6.00 5.18
N LEU A 36 11.30 -6.14 4.16
CA LEU A 36 10.97 -5.74 2.80
C LEU A 36 9.79 -6.53 2.23
N ASN A 37 9.75 -7.86 2.44
CA ASN A 37 8.61 -8.67 2.02
C ASN A 37 7.31 -8.32 2.77
N GLN A 38 7.40 -8.06 4.08
CA GLN A 38 6.24 -7.62 4.87
C GLN A 38 5.71 -6.27 4.41
N ARG A 39 6.60 -5.34 4.07
CA ARG A 39 6.21 -4.03 3.52
C ARG A 39 5.47 -4.17 2.19
N GLN A 40 5.94 -5.03 1.28
CA GLN A 40 5.25 -5.29 0.02
C GLN A 40 3.86 -5.92 0.24
N LYS A 41 3.74 -6.89 1.15
CA LYS A 41 2.43 -7.46 1.51
C LYS A 41 1.47 -6.45 2.15
N ALA A 42 2.01 -5.49 2.90
CA ALA A 42 1.21 -4.40 3.44
C ALA A 42 0.69 -3.48 2.34
N VAL A 43 1.51 -3.19 1.31
CA VAL A 43 1.09 -2.47 0.10
C VAL A 43 -0.06 -3.22 -0.59
N ASP A 44 0.09 -4.52 -0.83
CA ASP A 44 -0.94 -5.34 -1.47
C ASP A 44 -2.27 -5.36 -0.70
N SER A 45 -2.18 -5.42 0.63
CA SER A 45 -3.34 -5.37 1.51
C SER A 45 -4.00 -3.99 1.49
N GLY A 46 -3.19 -2.93 1.44
CA GLY A 46 -3.65 -1.55 1.28
C GLY A 46 -4.39 -1.36 -0.04
N LEU A 47 -3.82 -1.84 -1.15
CA LEU A 47 -4.45 -1.77 -2.47
C LEU A 47 -5.81 -2.48 -2.51
N LYS A 48 -5.91 -3.67 -1.89
CA LYS A 48 -7.19 -4.40 -1.74
C LYS A 48 -8.21 -3.62 -0.91
N SER A 49 -7.77 -2.90 0.11
CA SER A 49 -8.64 -2.04 0.91
C SER A 49 -9.13 -0.84 0.11
N ASP A 50 -8.22 -0.18 -0.61
CA ASP A 50 -8.54 0.97 -1.44
C ASP A 50 -9.54 0.63 -2.54
N LEU A 51 -9.40 -0.54 -3.18
CA LEU A 51 -10.36 -1.02 -4.17
C LEU A 51 -11.77 -1.17 -3.60
N LYS A 52 -11.89 -1.72 -2.38
CA LYS A 52 -13.19 -1.88 -1.71
C LYS A 52 -13.79 -0.53 -1.28
N ASN A 53 -12.94 0.37 -0.80
CA ASN A 53 -13.36 1.73 -0.41
C ASN A 53 -13.81 2.52 -1.64
N ALA A 54 -13.08 2.44 -2.75
CA ALA A 54 -13.46 3.05 -4.02
C ALA A 54 -14.76 2.45 -4.57
N ALA A 55 -14.95 1.13 -4.49
CA ALA A 55 -16.21 0.48 -4.85
C ALA A 55 -17.38 1.02 -4.04
N THR A 56 -17.22 1.18 -2.72
CA THR A 56 -18.25 1.76 -1.85
C THR A 56 -18.59 3.21 -2.25
N ALA A 57 -17.58 4.01 -2.60
CA ALA A 57 -17.78 5.39 -3.07
C ALA A 57 -18.57 5.43 -4.39
N ILE A 58 -18.21 4.58 -5.35
CA ILE A 58 -18.90 4.49 -6.65
C ILE A 58 -20.32 3.94 -6.47
N GLU A 59 -20.54 2.98 -5.58
CA GLU A 59 -21.87 2.46 -5.25
C GLU A 59 -22.81 3.58 -4.76
N SER A 60 -22.32 4.50 -3.94
CA SER A 60 -23.09 5.69 -3.54
C SER A 60 -23.47 6.53 -4.77
N TYR A 61 -22.53 6.76 -5.69
CA TYR A 61 -22.81 7.52 -6.91
C TYR A 61 -23.81 6.81 -7.83
N VAL A 62 -23.74 5.49 -7.96
CA VAL A 62 -24.68 4.67 -8.76
C VAL A 62 -26.10 4.80 -8.19
N VAL A 63 -26.24 4.77 -6.87
CA VAL A 63 -27.54 4.94 -6.19
C VAL A 63 -28.14 6.32 -6.49
N ASP A 64 -27.32 7.37 -6.48
CA ASP A 64 -27.76 8.73 -6.80
C ASP A 64 -28.05 8.93 -8.30
N ASN A 65 -27.42 8.13 -9.18
CA ASN A 65 -27.48 8.24 -10.64
C ASN A 65 -27.82 6.91 -11.33
N PRO A 66 -29.00 6.30 -11.06
CA PRO A 66 -29.29 4.89 -11.36
C PRO A 66 -29.42 4.53 -12.85
N GLN A 67 -29.42 5.53 -13.75
CA GLN A 67 -29.58 5.32 -15.19
C GLN A 67 -28.42 5.87 -16.03
N VAL A 68 -27.31 6.21 -15.37
CA VAL A 68 -26.14 6.79 -16.04
C VAL A 68 -25.00 5.77 -16.05
N ALA A 69 -24.25 5.73 -17.15
CA ALA A 69 -23.02 4.98 -17.20
C ALA A 69 -22.00 5.61 -16.25
N ILE A 70 -21.22 4.80 -15.56
CA ILE A 70 -20.22 5.31 -14.62
C ILE A 70 -19.10 6.00 -15.42
N PRO A 71 -18.85 7.29 -15.21
CA PRO A 71 -17.77 7.98 -15.89
C PRO A 71 -16.43 7.39 -15.44
N GLY A 72 -15.47 7.34 -16.36
CA GLY A 72 -14.11 6.98 -16.01
C GLY A 72 -13.51 8.04 -15.09
N ASP A 73 -12.73 7.60 -14.11
CA ASP A 73 -12.06 8.49 -13.15
C ASP A 73 -10.79 7.82 -12.63
N THR A 74 -9.83 8.61 -12.17
CA THR A 74 -8.58 8.09 -11.63
C THR A 74 -8.22 8.86 -10.37
N ALA A 75 -7.94 8.14 -9.30
CA ALA A 75 -7.40 8.69 -8.07
C ALA A 75 -6.00 8.13 -7.79
N THR A 76 -5.13 8.95 -7.24
CA THR A 76 -3.73 8.62 -6.90
C THR A 76 -3.43 9.07 -5.47
N ASP A 77 -2.25 8.71 -4.98
CA ASP A 77 -1.73 9.29 -3.74
C ASP A 77 -1.67 10.83 -3.84
N GLY A 78 -2.40 11.51 -2.95
CA GLY A 78 -2.48 12.96 -2.89
C GLY A 78 -3.33 13.62 -3.99
N GLY A 79 -4.02 12.82 -4.81
CA GLY A 79 -4.87 13.30 -5.90
C GLY A 79 -6.19 12.55 -5.92
N SER A 80 -7.27 13.22 -5.51
CA SER A 80 -8.62 12.66 -5.63
C SER A 80 -9.07 12.62 -7.09
N GLY A 81 -9.99 11.71 -7.38
CA GLY A 81 -10.69 11.71 -8.66
C GLY A 81 -11.54 12.98 -8.81
N THR A 82 -12.03 13.21 -10.01
CA THR A 82 -12.72 14.46 -10.35
C THR A 82 -14.22 14.29 -10.53
N THR A 83 -14.70 13.04 -10.59
CA THR A 83 -16.10 12.76 -10.91
C THR A 83 -16.75 11.80 -9.92
N VAL A 84 -16.31 10.55 -9.88
CA VAL A 84 -16.90 9.51 -9.00
C VAL A 84 -16.05 9.24 -7.76
N LEU A 85 -14.78 9.66 -7.78
CA LEU A 85 -13.83 9.50 -6.67
C LEU A 85 -13.43 10.85 -6.04
N THR A 86 -14.35 11.81 -5.99
CA THR A 86 -14.08 13.21 -5.54
C THR A 86 -13.56 13.32 -4.11
N ASP A 87 -14.03 12.45 -3.21
CA ASP A 87 -13.60 12.42 -1.80
C ASP A 87 -12.74 11.19 -1.47
N PHE A 88 -12.36 10.44 -2.51
CA PHE A 88 -11.48 9.28 -2.36
C PHE A 88 -10.04 9.70 -2.64
N ASN A 89 -9.12 9.30 -1.76
CA ASN A 89 -7.69 9.47 -1.95
C ASN A 89 -7.03 8.11 -1.81
N ALA A 90 -6.26 7.71 -2.82
CA ALA A 90 -5.58 6.42 -2.80
C ALA A 90 -4.46 6.42 -1.75
N SER A 91 -4.17 5.26 -1.17
CA SER A 91 -3.04 5.08 -0.26
C SER A 91 -1.71 5.28 -1.00
N PRO A 92 -0.59 5.51 -0.29
CA PRO A 92 0.68 5.86 -0.93
C PRO A 92 1.15 4.89 -2.00
N GLY A 93 1.40 5.42 -3.21
CA GLY A 93 1.84 4.67 -4.38
C GLY A 93 0.76 3.85 -5.08
N ASN A 94 -0.49 3.86 -4.59
CA ASN A 94 -1.61 3.24 -5.27
C ASN A 94 -2.16 4.18 -6.35
N ILE A 95 -2.52 3.60 -7.49
CA ILE A 95 -3.29 4.25 -8.56
C ILE A 95 -4.58 3.48 -8.70
N ILE A 96 -5.72 4.15 -8.57
CA ILE A 96 -7.05 3.56 -8.65
C ILE A 96 -7.75 4.16 -9.87
N THR A 97 -8.02 3.34 -10.87
CA THR A 97 -8.66 3.76 -12.12
C THR A 97 -10.02 3.09 -12.26
N VAL A 98 -11.05 3.89 -12.47
CA VAL A 98 -12.44 3.47 -12.70
C VAL A 98 -12.73 3.52 -14.19
N THR A 99 -13.38 2.48 -14.68
CA THR A 99 -13.91 2.41 -16.04
C THR A 99 -15.35 1.94 -16.01
N ALA A 100 -16.14 2.37 -17.01
CA ALA A 100 -17.51 1.89 -17.16
C ALA A 100 -17.51 0.37 -17.42
N GLY A 101 -18.45 -0.34 -16.80
CA GLY A 101 -18.75 -1.73 -17.14
C GLY A 101 -19.66 -1.83 -18.37
N THR A 102 -20.15 -3.03 -18.66
CA THR A 102 -20.95 -3.26 -19.88
C THR A 102 -22.41 -2.87 -19.72
N ALA A 103 -22.96 -2.98 -18.50
CA ALA A 103 -24.30 -2.54 -18.15
C ALA A 103 -24.34 -1.12 -17.54
N ILE A 104 -25.51 -0.48 -17.58
CA ILE A 104 -25.74 0.79 -16.88
C ILE A 104 -25.56 0.57 -15.37
N GLY A 105 -24.86 1.51 -14.71
CA GLY A 105 -24.53 1.41 -13.29
C GLY A 105 -23.44 0.39 -12.95
N SER A 106 -22.93 -0.37 -13.93
CA SER A 106 -21.79 -1.25 -13.73
C SER A 106 -20.46 -0.51 -13.96
N TYR A 107 -19.44 -0.95 -13.24
CA TYR A 107 -18.10 -0.40 -13.27
C TYR A 107 -17.03 -1.48 -13.03
N LYS A 108 -15.81 -1.17 -13.48
CA LYS A 108 -14.59 -1.88 -13.11
C LYS A 108 -13.61 -0.90 -12.49
N ILE A 109 -12.90 -1.34 -11.46
CA ILE A 109 -11.85 -0.58 -10.81
C ILE A 109 -10.55 -1.37 -10.95
N THR A 110 -9.53 -0.78 -11.55
CA THR A 110 -8.19 -1.35 -11.58
C THR A 110 -7.32 -0.59 -10.60
N GLY A 111 -6.75 -1.32 -9.66
CA GLY A 111 -5.78 -0.82 -8.69
C GLY A 111 -4.39 -1.26 -9.08
N GLU A 112 -3.45 -0.33 -9.11
CA GLU A 112 -2.05 -0.57 -9.42
C GLU A 112 -1.15 -0.07 -8.29
N ASN A 113 -0.09 -0.84 -7.98
CA ASN A 113 1.03 -0.31 -7.20
C ASN A 113 2.36 -0.96 -7.64
N ALA A 114 3.30 -0.17 -8.12
CA ALA A 114 4.61 -0.65 -8.58
C ALA A 114 5.50 -1.27 -7.48
N SER A 115 5.14 -1.09 -6.21
CA SER A 115 5.79 -1.70 -5.04
C SER A 115 5.05 -2.95 -4.51
N SER A 116 4.13 -3.52 -5.30
CA SER A 116 3.42 -4.76 -4.94
C SER A 116 4.40 -5.92 -4.71
N SER A 117 3.95 -6.96 -3.99
CA SER A 117 4.79 -8.16 -3.79
C SER A 117 4.84 -9.10 -5.01
N GLU A 118 4.06 -8.79 -6.04
CA GLU A 118 3.79 -9.65 -7.20
C GLU A 118 4.63 -9.26 -8.43
N GLY A 119 5.42 -8.18 -8.33
CA GLY A 119 6.39 -7.80 -9.35
C GLY A 119 5.74 -7.22 -10.60
N ALA A 120 5.83 -7.94 -11.72
CA ALA A 120 5.25 -7.49 -13.00
C ALA A 120 3.73 -7.59 -13.03
N ASP A 121 3.14 -8.45 -12.19
CA ASP A 121 1.70 -8.58 -12.03
C ASP A 121 1.22 -7.65 -10.91
N ASN A 122 1.32 -6.34 -11.13
CA ASN A 122 1.07 -5.32 -10.11
C ASN A 122 -0.34 -4.71 -10.11
N CYS A 123 -1.25 -5.27 -10.92
CA CYS A 123 -2.64 -4.85 -11.00
C CYS A 123 -3.61 -5.84 -10.35
N LEU A 124 -4.63 -5.29 -9.70
CA LEU A 124 -5.77 -6.03 -9.18
C LEU A 124 -7.08 -5.34 -9.57
N THR A 125 -8.07 -6.12 -9.97
CA THR A 125 -9.32 -5.58 -10.52
C THR A 125 -10.50 -5.89 -9.61
N TYR A 126 -11.36 -4.89 -9.39
CA TYR A 126 -12.71 -5.06 -8.89
C TYR A 126 -13.68 -4.94 -10.06
N ASP A 127 -14.59 -5.89 -10.20
CA ASP A 127 -15.59 -5.92 -11.26
C ASP A 127 -16.98 -6.10 -10.65
N SER A 128 -17.81 -5.06 -10.77
CA SER A 128 -19.18 -5.06 -10.23
C SER A 128 -20.07 -6.14 -10.87
N GLU A 129 -19.81 -6.52 -12.13
CA GLU A 129 -20.61 -7.51 -12.85
C GLU A 129 -20.20 -8.94 -12.48
N ALA A 130 -18.92 -9.14 -12.15
CA ALA A 130 -18.38 -10.42 -11.70
C ALA A 130 -18.41 -10.60 -10.17
N GLY A 131 -19.15 -9.75 -9.45
CA GLY A 131 -19.41 -9.91 -8.01
C GLY A 131 -18.30 -9.40 -7.09
N GLY A 132 -17.43 -8.51 -7.57
CA GLY A 132 -16.50 -7.74 -6.75
C GLY A 132 -15.03 -7.95 -7.08
N LEU A 133 -14.19 -8.06 -6.05
CA LEU A 133 -12.75 -8.17 -6.21
C LEU A 133 -12.38 -9.48 -6.91
N GLN A 134 -11.69 -9.38 -8.06
CA GLN A 134 -11.34 -10.52 -8.88
C GLN A 134 -10.15 -11.29 -8.27
N PRO A 135 -10.12 -12.62 -8.40
CA PRO A 135 -9.00 -13.42 -7.94
C PRO A 135 -7.82 -13.26 -8.89
N GLY A 136 -6.63 -13.12 -8.31
CA GLY A 136 -5.37 -13.11 -9.06
C GLY A 136 -4.91 -11.72 -9.46
N TRP A 137 -3.59 -11.58 -9.53
CA TRP A 137 -2.91 -10.39 -9.99
C TRP A 137 -2.61 -10.52 -11.48
N VAL A 138 -2.60 -9.38 -12.16
CA VAL A 138 -2.31 -9.30 -13.59
C VAL A 138 -1.34 -8.16 -13.86
N ALA A 139 -0.67 -8.19 -15.00
CA ALA A 139 0.04 -7.04 -15.50
C ALA A 139 -0.94 -5.89 -15.80
N CYS A 140 -0.56 -4.69 -15.37
CA CYS A 140 -1.08 -3.44 -15.90
C CYS A 140 -0.53 -3.24 -17.34
#